data_AF-A0A8H4PMG8-F1
#
_entry.id   AF-A0A8H4PMG8-F1
#
_cell.length_a   1.000
_cell.length_b   1.000
_cell.length_c   1.000
_cell.angle_alpha   90.00
_cell.angle_beta   90.00
_cell.angle_gamma   90.00
#
_symmetry.space_group_name_H-M   'P 1'
#
loop_
_entity.id
_entity.type
_entity.pdbx_description
1 polymer ?
#
loop_
_entity_poly.entity_id
_entity_poly.type
_entity_poly.pdbx_seq_one_letter_code
_entity_poly.pdbx_strand_id
1 'polypeptide(L)'
;MPNERQLLEIPHDLLAYLDHLFVVIDPIEQSDSVPSLNCDDVGRPRYNLLKVVEDLMTDIRFEKIQLLITSCPQEYIKATMSDISESISMLNPDVEEDVQLHVEARLQLELEFLDWPQNLRIP
;
A
#
# COMPACT_ATOMS: atom_id res chain seq x y z
N MET A 1 -23.04 -14.17 18.03
CA MET A 1 -22.00 -13.64 17.12
C MET A 1 -22.48 -13.95 15.70
N PRO A 2 -22.65 -12.96 14.82
CA PRO A 2 -23.03 -13.23 13.44
C PRO A 2 -21.94 -14.10 12.79
N ASN A 3 -22.35 -15.10 12.01
CA ASN A 3 -21.44 -15.99 11.29
C ASN A 3 -20.79 -15.19 10.15
N GLU A 4 -19.52 -15.40 9.82
CA GLU A 4 -18.77 -14.60 8.82
C GLU A 4 -19.52 -14.48 7.48
N ARG A 5 -20.27 -15.53 7.10
CA ARG A 5 -21.13 -15.53 5.91
C ARG A 5 -22.26 -14.50 5.95
N GLN A 6 -22.85 -14.25 7.12
CA GLN A 6 -23.90 -13.23 7.30
C GLN A 6 -23.34 -11.80 7.22
N LEU A 7 -22.06 -11.61 7.55
CA LEU A 7 -21.42 -10.31 7.45
C LEU A 7 -21.14 -9.91 6.00
N LEU A 8 -20.99 -10.89 5.09
CA LEU A 8 -20.78 -10.68 3.66
C LEU A 8 -22.08 -10.37 2.89
N GLU A 9 -23.24 -10.72 3.45
CA GLU A 9 -24.55 -10.38 2.86
C GLU A 9 -24.81 -8.87 2.88
N ILE A 10 -24.37 -8.17 3.93
CA ILE A 10 -24.56 -6.72 4.07
C ILE A 10 -23.86 -5.92 2.93
N PRO A 11 -22.56 -6.15 2.63
CA PRO A 11 -21.93 -5.53 1.47
C PRO A 11 -22.57 -5.96 0.16
N HIS A 12 -22.98 -7.23 0.02
CA HIS A 12 -23.65 -7.69 -1.20
C HIS A 12 -24.97 -6.95 -1.45
N ASP A 13 -25.82 -6.83 -0.42
CA ASP A 13 -27.07 -6.08 -0.47
C ASP A 13 -26.82 -4.59 -0.74
N LEU A 14 -25.79 -3.99 -0.13
CA LEU A 14 -25.40 -2.62 -0.40
C LEU A 14 -24.98 -2.44 -1.87
N LEU A 15 -24.16 -3.35 -2.39
CA LEU A 15 -23.72 -3.34 -3.78
C LEU A 15 -24.87 -3.56 -4.76
N ALA A 16 -25.98 -4.19 -4.35
CA ALA A 16 -27.17 -4.30 -5.20
C ALA A 16 -27.74 -2.93 -5.58
N TYR A 17 -27.62 -1.92 -4.71
CA TYR A 17 -28.12 -0.56 -4.93
C TYR A 17 -27.11 0.39 -5.60
N LEU A 18 -25.87 -0.05 -5.76
CA LEU A 18 -24.80 0.73 -6.37
C LEU A 18 -24.58 0.26 -7.80
N ASP A 19 -24.26 1.19 -8.70
CA ASP A 19 -23.75 0.82 -10.02
C ASP A 19 -22.28 0.41 -9.90
N HIS A 20 -21.48 1.21 -9.17
CA HIS A 20 -20.07 0.96 -8.87
C HIS A 20 -19.70 1.47 -7.48
N LEU A 21 -18.74 0.80 -6.84
CA LEU A 21 -18.09 1.24 -5.60
C LEU A 21 -16.58 1.39 -5.85
N PHE A 22 -16.07 2.61 -5.74
CA PHE A 22 -14.64 2.87 -5.85
C PHE A 22 -13.98 2.83 -4.47
N VAL A 23 -12.94 2.03 -4.32
CA VAL A 23 -12.18 1.90 -3.08
C VAL A 23 -10.72 2.20 -3.39
N VAL A 24 -10.14 3.14 -2.63
CA VAL A 24 -8.72 3.52 -2.73
C VAL A 24 -8.01 3.08 -1.46
N ILE A 25 -6.92 2.31 -1.61
CA ILE A 25 -6.07 1.85 -0.51
C ILE A 25 -4.69 2.48 -0.70
N ASP A 26 -4.25 3.30 0.27
CA ASP A 26 -2.99 4.04 0.20
C ASP A 26 -2.22 4.08 1.54
N PRO A 27 -1.04 3.42 1.65
CA PRO A 27 -0.54 2.31 0.84
C PRO A 27 -0.98 0.94 1.37
N ILE A 28 -0.88 -0.10 0.54
CA ILE A 28 -1.24 -1.47 0.95
C ILE A 28 -0.21 -2.10 1.90
N GLU A 29 1.03 -1.61 1.92
CA GLU A 29 1.97 -1.95 2.97
C GLU A 29 1.48 -1.44 4.33
N GLN A 30 1.05 -2.37 5.18
CA GLN A 30 0.85 -2.04 6.59
C GLN A 30 2.24 -1.89 7.22
N SER A 31 2.57 -0.69 7.69
CA SER A 31 3.80 -0.35 8.41
C SER A 31 4.27 -1.51 9.30
N ASP A 32 5.47 -2.02 9.03
CA ASP A 32 6.24 -2.90 9.92
C ASP A 32 6.63 -2.13 11.18
N SER A 33 5.64 -1.83 12.04
CA SER A 33 5.91 -1.38 13.40
C SER A 33 6.29 -2.60 14.25
N VAL A 34 7.57 -2.95 14.16
CA VAL A 34 8.37 -3.78 15.08
C VAL A 34 8.04 -5.30 15.07
N PRO A 35 9.00 -6.18 14.73
CA PRO A 35 8.95 -7.55 15.23
C PRO A 35 9.18 -7.47 16.74
N SER A 36 8.12 -7.47 17.55
CA SER A 36 8.24 -7.80 18.96
C SER A 36 8.84 -9.19 19.04
N LEU A 37 10.16 -9.27 19.20
CA LEU A 37 10.80 -10.39 19.85
C LEU A 37 10.08 -10.54 21.19
N ASN A 38 9.41 -11.67 21.39
CA ASN A 38 8.54 -12.01 22.53
C ASN A 38 7.08 -11.56 22.39
N CYS A 39 6.32 -12.29 21.57
CA CYS A 39 4.98 -12.69 21.97
C CYS A 39 4.47 -13.79 21.05
N ASP A 40 4.08 -14.90 21.67
CA ASP A 40 3.26 -15.98 21.11
C ASP A 40 1.84 -15.47 20.78
N ASP A 41 1.74 -14.44 19.94
CA ASP A 41 0.46 -13.89 19.51
C ASP A 41 -0.04 -14.66 18.28
N VAL A 42 -0.89 -15.64 18.57
CA VAL A 42 -1.70 -16.42 17.63
C VAL A 42 -2.70 -15.47 16.98
N GLY A 43 -2.25 -14.64 16.04
CA GLY A 43 -3.13 -13.63 15.45
C GLY A 43 -2.44 -12.59 14.56
N ARG A 44 -1.60 -13.00 13.60
CA ARG A 44 -0.99 -12.03 12.67
C ARG A 44 -2.00 -11.59 11.58
N PRO A 45 -2.33 -10.29 11.46
CA PRO A 45 -3.27 -9.77 10.45
C PRO A 45 -2.58 -9.41 9.09
N ARG A 46 -1.31 -9.81 8.92
CA ARG A 46 -0.44 -9.29 7.84
C ARG A 46 -0.73 -9.91 6.47
N TYR A 47 -1.06 -11.20 6.42
CA TYR A 47 -1.49 -11.89 5.20
C TYR A 47 -2.95 -11.60 4.83
N ASN A 48 -3.69 -10.91 5.68
CA ASN A 48 -5.14 -10.84 5.54
C ASN A 48 -5.57 -9.76 4.53
N LEU A 49 -4.86 -8.64 4.41
CA LEU A 49 -5.29 -7.56 3.51
C LEU A 49 -5.08 -7.88 2.03
N LEU A 50 -3.91 -8.42 1.65
CA LEU A 50 -3.68 -8.87 0.27
C LEU A 50 -4.68 -9.96 -0.13
N LYS A 51 -4.99 -10.88 0.80
CA LYS A 51 -6.01 -11.90 0.59
C LYS A 51 -7.41 -11.30 0.47
N VAL A 52 -7.77 -10.31 1.29
CA VAL A 52 -9.04 -9.59 1.15
C VAL A 52 -9.11 -8.90 -0.21
N VAL A 53 -8.03 -8.26 -0.68
CA VAL A 53 -7.98 -7.67 -2.02
C VAL A 53 -8.18 -8.74 -3.10
N GLU A 54 -7.51 -9.88 -2.98
CA GLU A 54 -7.68 -11.02 -3.89
C GLU A 54 -9.13 -11.53 -3.89
N ASP A 55 -9.72 -11.73 -2.71
CA ASP A 55 -11.10 -12.18 -2.55
C ASP A 55 -12.09 -11.15 -3.15
N LEU A 56 -11.85 -9.85 -2.96
CA LEU A 56 -12.68 -8.77 -3.54
C LEU A 56 -12.57 -8.70 -5.06
N MET A 57 -11.41 -9.01 -5.63
CA MET A 57 -11.18 -8.96 -7.09
C MET A 57 -11.63 -10.23 -7.81
N THR A 58 -11.63 -11.39 -7.13
CA THR A 58 -11.92 -12.69 -7.74
C THR A 58 -13.34 -13.19 -7.50
N ASP A 59 -14.00 -12.75 -6.44
CA ASP A 59 -15.38 -13.15 -6.14
C ASP A 59 -16.39 -12.30 -6.91
N ILE A 60 -17.20 -12.98 -7.74
CA ILE A 60 -18.23 -12.38 -8.59
C ILE A 60 -19.24 -11.51 -7.81
N ARG A 61 -19.45 -11.77 -6.52
CA ARG A 61 -20.35 -10.98 -5.66
C ARG A 61 -19.89 -9.53 -5.50
N PHE A 62 -18.62 -9.26 -5.78
CA PHE A 62 -17.97 -7.96 -5.65
C PHE A 62 -17.59 -7.33 -6.99
N GLU A 63 -18.16 -7.79 -8.12
CA GLU A 63 -17.85 -7.30 -9.47
C GLU A 63 -18.05 -5.77 -9.66
N LYS A 64 -18.86 -5.16 -8.80
CA LYS A 64 -19.13 -3.71 -8.81
C LYS A 64 -18.06 -2.89 -8.12
N ILE A 65 -17.12 -3.53 -7.41
CA ILE A 65 -16.03 -2.86 -6.72
C ILE A 65 -14.89 -2.59 -7.70
N GLN A 66 -14.41 -1.35 -7.73
CA GLN A 66 -13.21 -0.95 -8.45
C GLN A 66 -12.15 -0.54 -7.44
N LEU A 67 -10.99 -1.20 -7.48
CA LEU A 67 -9.90 -1.01 -6.54
C LEU A 67 -8.75 -0.24 -7.18
N LEU A 68 -8.32 0.84 -6.53
CA LEU A 68 -7.04 1.50 -6.78
C LEU A 68 -6.17 1.34 -5.55
N ILE A 69 -5.00 0.75 -5.72
CA ILE A 69 -4.11 0.39 -4.63
C ILE A 69 -2.74 0.95 -4.92
N THR A 70 -2.17 1.72 -4.00
CA THR A 70 -0.77 2.15 -4.07
C THR A 70 0.08 1.20 -3.23
N SER A 71 1.32 0.97 -3.68
CA SER A 71 2.25 0.10 -2.97
C SER A 71 3.70 0.50 -3.22
N CYS A 72 4.56 0.26 -2.24
CA CYS A 72 6.00 0.16 -2.46
C CYS A 72 6.33 -1.04 -3.37
N PRO A 73 7.43 -1.00 -4.14
CA PRO A 73 7.83 -2.05 -5.07
C PRO A 73 8.42 -3.29 -4.35
N GLN A 74 7.62 -3.93 -3.50
CA GLN A 74 7.99 -5.13 -2.76
C GLN A 74 7.64 -6.39 -3.58
N GLU A 75 8.58 -7.34 -3.66
CA GLU A 75 8.45 -8.52 -4.54
C GLU A 75 7.22 -9.38 -4.21
N TYR A 76 6.86 -9.53 -2.93
CA TYR A 76 5.70 -10.35 -2.55
C TYR A 76 4.37 -9.71 -2.96
N ILE A 77 4.23 -8.37 -2.88
CA ILE A 77 3.02 -7.67 -3.34
C ILE A 77 2.88 -7.86 -4.84
N LYS A 78 3.98 -7.68 -5.58
CA LYS A 78 4.02 -7.89 -7.03
C LYS A 78 3.64 -9.33 -7.39
N ALA A 79 4.13 -10.32 -6.66
CA ALA A 79 3.84 -11.72 -6.89
C ALA A 79 2.38 -12.09 -6.59
N THR A 80 1.76 -11.52 -5.54
CA THR A 80 0.35 -11.78 -5.23
C THR A 80 -0.60 -11.06 -6.19
N MET A 81 -0.24 -9.85 -6.63
CA MET A 81 -1.12 -9.00 -7.43
C MET A 81 -0.97 -9.18 -8.95
N SER A 82 0.06 -9.90 -9.42
CA SER A 82 0.38 -10.02 -10.86
C SER A 82 -0.76 -10.58 -11.70
N ASP A 83 -1.57 -11.45 -11.12
CA ASP A 83 -2.60 -12.21 -11.84
C ASP A 83 -3.95 -11.48 -11.84
N ILE A 84 -4.12 -10.47 -10.97
CA ILE A 84 -5.39 -9.79 -10.72
C ILE A 84 -5.34 -8.27 -10.90
N SER A 85 -4.18 -7.71 -11.26
CA SER A 85 -4.01 -6.26 -11.39
C SER A 85 -3.08 -5.86 -12.54
N GLU A 86 -3.29 -4.64 -13.04
CA GLU A 86 -2.34 -3.96 -13.92
C GLU A 86 -1.58 -2.91 -13.10
N SER A 87 -0.26 -3.01 -13.08
CA SER A 87 0.59 -2.08 -12.32
C SER A 87 0.84 -0.80 -13.14
N ILE A 88 0.54 0.34 -12.54
CA ILE A 88 0.89 1.65 -13.07
C ILE A 88 2.10 2.16 -12.29
N SER A 89 3.19 2.47 -13.00
CA SER A 89 4.38 3.05 -12.40
C SER A 89 4.08 4.46 -11.89
N MET A 90 4.42 4.73 -10.63
CA MET A 90 4.42 6.07 -10.05
C MET A 90 5.76 6.80 -10.22
N LEU A 91 6.73 6.22 -10.95
CA LEU A 91 8.00 6.88 -11.24
C LEU A 91 7.75 8.14 -12.07
N ASN A 92 8.27 9.27 -11.59
CA ASN A 92 8.18 10.56 -12.23
C ASN A 92 9.55 11.25 -12.18
N PRO A 93 10.29 11.31 -13.31
CA PRO A 93 11.61 11.94 -13.36
C PRO A 93 11.64 13.40 -12.92
N ASP A 94 10.57 14.15 -13.18
CA ASP A 94 10.48 15.56 -12.77
C ASP A 94 10.40 15.68 -11.24
N VAL A 95 9.71 14.75 -10.58
CA VAL A 95 9.65 14.68 -9.11
C VAL A 95 11.00 14.23 -8.54
N GLU A 96 11.69 13.31 -9.20
CA GLU A 96 13.03 12.88 -8.78
C GLU A 96 14.03 14.04 -8.84
N GLU A 97 14.01 14.83 -9.92
CA GLU A 97 14.86 16.02 -10.06
C GLU A 97 14.53 17.08 -9.01
N ASP A 98 13.24 17.37 -8.78
CA ASP A 98 12.80 18.33 -7.76
C ASP A 98 13.22 17.89 -6.34
N VAL A 99 13.08 16.61 -6.02
CA VAL A 99 13.52 16.05 -4.73
C VAL A 99 15.04 16.17 -4.60
N GLN A 100 15.80 15.87 -5.65
CA GLN A 100 17.25 16.01 -5.64
C GLN A 100 17.66 17.46 -5.38
N LEU A 101 17.11 18.41 -6.14
CA LEU A 101 17.36 19.84 -5.96
C LEU A 101 17.00 20.31 -4.55
N HIS A 102 15.86 19.86 -4.02
CA HIS A 102 15.43 20.18 -2.66
C HIS A 102 16.43 19.65 -1.62
N VAL A 103 16.83 18.39 -1.73
CA VAL A 103 17.77 17.75 -0.81
C VAL A 103 19.14 18.44 -0.86
N GLU A 104 19.66 18.73 -2.05
CA GLU A 104 20.92 19.46 -2.24
C GLU A 104 20.87 20.83 -1.55
N ALA A 105 19.80 21.61 -1.78
CA ALA A 105 19.62 22.91 -1.15
C ALA A 105 19.57 22.80 0.39
N ARG A 106 18.87 21.79 0.92
CA ARG A 106 18.78 21.55 2.38
C ARG A 106 20.14 21.19 2.98
N LEU A 107 20.89 20.29 2.35
CA LEU A 107 22.22 19.88 2.80
C LEU A 107 23.24 21.02 2.81
N GLN A 108 23.07 22.02 1.95
CA GLN A 108 23.93 23.20 1.90
C GLN A 108 23.53 24.31 2.89
N LEU A 109 22.24 24.44 3.20
CA LEU A 109 21.70 25.55 3.99
C LEU A 109 21.61 25.23 5.49
N GLU A 110 21.45 23.97 5.88
CA GLU A 110 21.26 23.61 7.29
C GLU A 110 22.58 23.37 8.02
N LEU A 111 22.73 24.04 9.17
CA LEU A 111 23.94 24.01 9.98
C LEU A 111 24.34 22.59 10.41
N GLU A 112 23.38 21.69 10.59
CA GLU A 112 23.59 20.32 11.04
C GLU A 112 24.36 19.46 10.01
N PHE A 113 24.31 19.83 8.73
CA PHE A 113 24.98 19.12 7.65
C PHE A 113 26.30 19.78 7.26
N LEU A 114 26.64 20.95 7.82
CA LEU A 114 27.85 21.70 7.50
C LEU A 114 29.16 21.05 7.95
N ASP A 115 29.10 19.97 8.72
CA ASP A 115 30.25 19.16 9.14
C ASP A 115 30.33 17.79 8.47
N TRP A 116 29.34 17.43 7.64
CA TRP A 116 29.34 16.13 6.96
C TRP A 116 30.46 16.04 5.90
N PRO A 117 31.08 14.88 5.68
CA PRO A 117 32.00 14.68 4.56
C PRO A 117 31.39 15.15 3.23
N GLN A 118 32.16 15.80 2.36
CA GLN A 118 31.64 16.35 1.08
C GLN A 118 30.99 15.28 0.20
N ASN A 119 31.48 14.05 0.25
CA ASN A 119 30.91 12.90 -0.46
C ASN A 119 29.55 12.43 0.09
N LEU A 120 29.06 13.01 1.20
CA LEU A 120 27.71 12.78 1.75
C LEU A 120 26.81 14.02 1.61
N ARG A 121 27.32 15.14 1.09
CA ARG A 121 26.54 16.37 0.82
C ARG A 121 26.18 16.58 -0.64
N ILE A 122 26.69 15.72 -1.51
CA ILE A 122 26.43 15.73 -2.95
C ILE A 122 25.81 14.36 -3.24
N PRO A 123 24.50 14.28 -3.52
CA PRO A 123 23.83 13.03 -3.89
C PRO A 123 24.32 12.48 -5.24
#